data_AF-A0A974P4A2-F1
#
_entry.id   AF-A0A974P4A2-F1
#
_cell.length_a   1.000
_cell.length_b   1.000
_cell.length_c   1.000
_cell.angle_alpha   90.00
_cell.angle_beta   90.00
_cell.angle_gamma   90.00
#
_symmetry.space_group_name_H-M   'P 1'
#
loop_
_entity.id
_entity.type
_entity.pdbx_description
1 polymer ?
#
loop_
_entity_poly.entity_id
_entity_poly.type
_entity_poly.pdbx_seq_one_letter_code
_entity_poly.pdbx_strand_id
1 'polypeptide(L)'
;MEANIVKLGFKLSDVKILLTSHGHFDHSGGLAKLKADTGATMIAAEAERYALEKGVYPGSEKVTTMNFPGVKVDRAVKDGGVVELGA
;
A
#
# COMPACT_ATOMS: atom_id res chain seq x y z
N MET A 1 -6.61 5.34 -9.65
CA MET A 1 -5.24 4.80 -9.78
C MET A 1 -5.11 3.93 -11.02
N GLU A 2 -5.75 2.76 -11.09
CA GLU A 2 -5.63 1.78 -12.20
C GLU A 2 -5.87 2.36 -13.61
N ALA A 3 -6.91 3.18 -13.79
CA ALA A 3 -7.23 3.76 -15.09
C ALA A 3 -6.08 4.59 -15.68
N ASN A 4 -5.29 5.28 -14.84
CA ASN A 4 -4.15 6.07 -15.30
C ASN A 4 -2.98 5.16 -15.72
N ILE A 5 -2.76 4.05 -15.01
CA ILE A 5 -1.76 3.04 -15.36
C ILE A 5 -2.07 2.47 -16.75
N VAL A 6 -3.33 2.06 -16.97
CA VAL A 6 -3.80 1.52 -18.25
C VAL A 6 -3.77 2.57 -19.36
N LYS A 7 -4.16 3.82 -19.06
CA LYS A 7 -4.14 4.92 -20.04
C LYS A 7 -2.74 5.20 -20.59
N LEU A 8 -1.69 4.99 -19.78
CA LEU A 8 -0.29 5.10 -20.20
C LEU A 8 0.23 3.86 -20.94
N GLY A 9 -0.59 2.82 -21.12
CA GLY A 9 -0.24 1.60 -21.84
C GLY A 9 0.41 0.50 -20.99
N PHE A 10 0.50 0.69 -19.66
CA PHE A 10 1.01 -0.33 -18.75
C PHE A 10 -0.08 -1.33 -18.35
N LYS A 11 0.31 -2.58 -18.08
CA LYS A 11 -0.60 -3.61 -17.57
C LYS A 11 -0.55 -3.63 -16.05
N LEU A 12 -1.72 -3.79 -15.41
CA LEU A 12 -1.79 -3.98 -13.96
C LEU A 12 -0.98 -5.20 -13.50
N SER A 13 -0.99 -6.27 -14.29
CA SER A 13 -0.21 -7.49 -14.02
C SER A 13 1.30 -7.26 -13.93
N ASP A 14 1.81 -6.13 -14.42
CA ASP A 14 3.24 -5.81 -14.41
C ASP A 14 3.66 -5.11 -13.12
N VAL A 15 2.70 -4.64 -12.30
CA VAL A 15 2.96 -4.09 -10.97
C VAL A 15 3.33 -5.25 -10.03
N LYS A 16 4.59 -5.27 -9.54
CA LYS A 16 5.11 -6.37 -8.70
C LYS A 16 5.23 -6.01 -7.22
N ILE A 17 5.47 -4.73 -6.93
CA ILE A 17 5.69 -4.21 -5.58
C ILE A 17 4.83 -2.97 -5.38
N LEU A 18 4.15 -2.90 -4.24
CA LEU A 18 3.53 -1.68 -3.74
C LEU A 18 4.38 -1.14 -2.60
N LEU A 19 4.71 0.14 -2.67
CA LEU A 19 5.36 0.91 -1.61
C LEU A 19 4.44 2.07 -1.22
N THR A 20 4.49 2.46 0.05
CA THR A 20 3.82 3.68 0.53
C THR A 20 4.82 4.52 1.33
N SER A 21 4.61 5.82 1.36
CA SER A 21 5.36 6.72 2.25
C SER A 21 4.93 6.52 3.70
N HIS A 22 3.61 6.55 3.98
CA HIS A 22 3.01 6.32 5.28
C HIS A 22 1.54 5.86 5.17
N GLY A 23 0.95 5.41 6.29
CA GLY A 23 -0.31 4.69 6.36
C GLY A 23 -1.59 5.53 6.53
N HIS A 24 -1.69 6.69 5.89
CA HIS A 24 -2.93 7.49 5.89
C HIS A 24 -3.85 7.17 4.69
N PHE A 25 -5.15 7.46 4.86
CA PHE A 25 -6.20 7.08 3.91
C PHE A 25 -6.05 7.71 2.53
N ASP A 26 -5.52 8.92 2.45
CA ASP A 26 -5.34 9.70 1.22
C ASP A 26 -4.23 9.15 0.32
N HIS A 27 -3.34 8.32 0.87
CA HIS A 27 -2.34 7.58 0.10
C HIS A 27 -2.62 6.07 0.05
N SER A 28 -3.31 5.54 1.05
CA SER A 28 -3.50 4.08 1.23
C SER A 28 -4.86 3.56 0.76
N GLY A 29 -5.81 4.45 0.46
CA GLY A 29 -7.20 4.09 0.13
C GLY A 29 -7.38 3.13 -1.05
N GLY A 30 -6.44 3.13 -2.00
CA GLY A 30 -6.47 2.24 -3.15
C GLY A 30 -5.61 0.97 -3.03
N LEU A 31 -4.80 0.82 -1.97
CA LEU A 31 -3.77 -0.22 -1.91
C LEU A 31 -4.36 -1.63 -1.82
N ALA A 32 -5.43 -1.83 -1.04
CA ALA A 32 -6.05 -3.15 -0.91
C ALA A 32 -6.60 -3.67 -2.24
N LYS A 33 -7.31 -2.81 -2.99
CA LYS A 33 -7.84 -3.15 -4.32
C LYS A 33 -6.71 -3.37 -5.33
N LEU A 34 -5.74 -2.46 -5.40
CA LEU A 34 -4.63 -2.61 -6.34
C LEU A 34 -3.82 -3.88 -6.05
N LYS A 35 -3.58 -4.20 -4.78
CA LYS A 35 -2.93 -5.46 -4.39
C LYS A 35 -3.72 -6.68 -4.89
N ALA A 36 -5.04 -6.69 -4.70
CA ALA A 36 -5.88 -7.79 -5.15
C ALA A 36 -5.86 -7.97 -6.67
N ASP A 37 -5.90 -6.86 -7.43
CA ASP A 37 -5.98 -6.90 -8.89
C ASP A 37 -4.63 -7.17 -9.57
N THR A 38 -3.52 -6.85 -8.91
CA THR A 38 -2.15 -6.99 -9.47
C THR A 38 -1.44 -8.23 -8.96
N GLY A 39 -1.78 -8.73 -7.76
CA GLY A 39 -0.99 -9.73 -7.04
C GLY A 39 0.35 -9.21 -6.49
N ALA A 40 0.54 -7.88 -6.46
CA ALA A 40 1.79 -7.27 -6.00
C ALA A 40 2.07 -7.52 -4.51
N THR A 41 3.36 -7.54 -4.16
CA THR A 41 3.81 -7.58 -2.76
C THR A 41 3.71 -6.20 -2.13
N MET A 42 2.97 -6.07 -1.03
CA MET A 42 2.94 -4.84 -0.25
C MET A 42 4.14 -4.78 0.69
N ILE A 43 5.01 -3.80 0.47
CA ILE A 43 6.18 -3.53 1.29
C ILE A 43 6.02 -2.16 1.95
N ALA A 44 6.24 -2.08 3.26
CA ALA A 44 6.12 -0.83 4.02
C ALA A 44 7.10 -0.79 5.19
N ALA A 45 7.33 0.40 5.74
CA ALA A 45 8.06 0.53 7.00
C ALA A 45 7.34 -0.23 8.12
N GLU A 46 8.09 -0.88 9.02
CA GLU A 46 7.52 -1.68 10.11
C GLU A 46 6.54 -0.86 10.98
N ALA A 47 6.85 0.42 11.22
CA ALA A 47 6.02 1.33 12.01
C ALA A 47 4.62 1.56 11.39
N GLU A 48 4.49 1.47 10.06
CA GLU A 48 3.24 1.74 9.35
C GLU A 48 2.30 0.53 9.32
N ARG A 49 2.78 -0.64 9.75
CA ARG A 49 2.03 -1.90 9.65
C ARG A 49 0.68 -1.85 10.33
N TYR A 50 0.61 -1.26 11.52
CA TYR A 50 -0.64 -1.16 12.27
C TYR A 50 -1.70 -0.34 11.49
N ALA A 51 -1.34 0.85 11.02
CA ALA A 51 -2.23 1.71 10.26
C ALA A 51 -2.71 1.04 8.96
N LEU A 52 -1.77 0.44 8.20
CA LEU A 52 -2.06 -0.21 6.92
C LEU A 52 -2.94 -1.44 7.07
N GLU A 53 -2.64 -2.34 8.02
CA GLU A 53 -3.40 -3.58 8.18
C GLU A 53 -4.78 -3.35 8.80
N LYS A 54 -4.92 -2.34 9.67
CA LYS A 54 -6.21 -1.99 10.27
C LYS A 54 -7.05 -1.02 9.45
N GLY A 55 -6.42 -0.23 8.58
CA GLY A 55 -7.12 0.77 7.77
C GLY A 55 -7.61 1.96 8.60
N VAL A 56 -6.83 2.40 9.59
CA VAL A 56 -7.21 3.44 10.56
C VAL A 56 -6.09 4.45 10.78
N TYR A 57 -6.44 5.64 11.26
CA TYR A 57 -5.48 6.66 11.72
C TYR A 57 -5.04 6.36 13.16
N PRO A 58 -3.75 6.04 13.43
CA PRO A 58 -3.28 5.74 14.78
C PRO A 58 -3.49 6.91 15.74
N GLY A 59 -4.10 6.65 16.90
CA GLY A 59 -4.46 7.68 17.88
C GLY A 59 -5.75 8.44 17.57
N SER A 60 -6.45 8.10 16.49
CA SER A 60 -7.77 8.65 16.14
C SER A 60 -8.68 7.58 15.53
N GLU A 61 -8.55 6.32 15.97
CA GLU A 61 -9.22 5.15 15.38
C GLU A 61 -10.76 5.23 15.42
N LYS A 62 -11.32 6.08 16.27
CA LYS A 62 -12.77 6.33 16.36
C LYS A 62 -13.28 7.29 15.28
N VAL A 63 -12.39 8.03 14.59
CA VAL A 63 -12.73 8.98 13.53
C VAL A 63 -12.83 8.24 12.20
N THR A 64 -13.99 7.63 11.95
CA THR A 64 -14.19 6.71 10.82
C THR A 64 -14.09 7.36 9.44
N THR A 65 -14.17 8.69 9.35
CA THR A 65 -13.95 9.43 8.09
C THR A 65 -12.50 9.35 7.59
N MET A 66 -11.56 8.95 8.45
CA MET A 66 -10.16 8.73 8.12
C MET A 66 -9.85 7.25 7.84
N ASN A 67 -10.85 6.37 7.86
CA ASN A 67 -10.62 4.94 7.60
C ASN A 67 -10.44 4.66 6.11
N PHE A 68 -9.77 3.56 5.81
CA PHE A 68 -9.59 3.04 4.46
C PHE A 68 -9.61 1.51 4.45
N PRO A 69 -9.80 0.85 3.28
CA PRO A 69 -9.66 -0.60 3.20
C PRO A 69 -8.26 -1.05 3.62
N GLY A 70 -8.17 -1.79 4.73
CA GLY A 70 -6.91 -2.31 5.23
C GLY A 70 -6.19 -3.20 4.21
N VAL A 71 -4.86 -3.08 4.16
CA VAL A 71 -3.99 -3.84 3.26
C VAL A 71 -2.94 -4.57 4.08
N LYS A 72 -2.84 -5.89 3.87
CA LYS A 72 -1.82 -6.72 4.53
C LYS A 72 -0.43 -6.26 4.08
N VAL A 73 0.49 -6.03 5.02
CA VAL A 73 1.91 -5.80 4.74
C VAL A 73 2.61 -7.15 4.64
N ASP A 74 3.09 -7.51 3.45
CA ASP A 74 3.72 -8.81 3.20
C ASP A 74 5.18 -8.83 3.65
N ARG A 75 5.88 -7.69 3.50
CA ARG A 75 7.25 -7.49 3.97
C ARG A 75 7.39 -6.13 4.64
N ALA A 76 7.93 -6.12 5.85
CA ALA A 76 8.31 -4.89 6.54
C ALA A 76 9.77 -4.52 6.21
N VAL A 77 10.06 -3.23 6.11
CA VAL A 77 11.43 -2.70 6.00
C VAL A 77 11.74 -1.74 7.16
N LYS A 78 13.03 -1.58 7.45
CA LYS A 78 13.57 -0.65 8.46
C LYS A 78 14.43 0.40 7.77
N ASP A 79 14.91 1.36 8.54
CA ASP A 79 15.89 2.33 8.06
C ASP A 79 17.11 1.63 7.43
N GLY A 80 17.59 2.18 6.31
CA GLY A 80 18.62 1.56 5.46
C GLY A 80 18.20 0.28 4.71
N GLY A 81 16.93 -0.13 4.79
CA GLY A 81 16.42 -1.33 4.10
C GLY A 81 16.35 -1.16 2.59
N VAL A 82 16.84 -2.16 1.85
CA VAL A 82 16.84 -2.15 0.38
C VAL A 82 15.66 -2.95 -0.18
N VAL A 83 14.99 -2.37 -1.19
CA VAL A 83 13.96 -3.00 -2.01
C VAL A 83 14.44 -3.00 -3.45
N GLU A 84 14.50 -4.18 -4.07
CA GLU A 84 14.99 -4.38 -5.43
C GLU A 84 13.90 -5.06 -6.27
N LEU A 85 13.80 -4.69 -7.55
CA LEU A 85 12.93 -5.32 -8.54
C LEU A 85 13.60 -5.25 -9.91
N GLY A 86 13.82 -6.41 -10.52
CA GLY A 86 14.52 -6.54 -11.79
C GLY A 86 15.78 -7.39 -11.67
N ALA A 87 16.56 -7.39 -12.75
CA ALA A 87 17.91 -7.93 -12.83
C ALA A 87 18.87 -6.81 -13.23
#